data_AF-A0A1Q9EDX8-F1
#
_entry.id   AF-A0A1Q9EDX8-F1
#
_cell.length_a   1.000
_cell.length_b   1.000
_cell.length_c   1.000
_cell.angle_alpha   90.00
_cell.angle_beta   90.00
_cell.angle_gamma   90.00
#
_symmetry.space_group_name_H-M   'P 1'
#
loop_
_entity.id
_entity.type
_entity.pdbx_description
1 polymer ?
#
loop_
_entity_poly.entity_id
_entity_poly.type
_entity_poly.pdbx_seq_one_letter_code
_entity_poly.pdbx_strand_id
1 'polypeptide(L)'
;MLADRPCGPTIPGAFLKSLTWFERVAGFTQECRISSKTVLLSTRDILVKELKKPGTPIHRAPRLPGALIASLERLVSNNREAMGIRAGAFYRHLKCWGTLRYDDVQHMSPQAVRFFSGRLTTTLYETKTSGPERRQVELPVAVTEDSWICNRDWLRDGWQIFQTHADFNRDYFLPALSDDFSCFRKRMASYSEAATLTAAVNRRLTSSEGRRLIPPELVEMWTEHSERATLPTIMDGFGLDPRDRDALGRWRPEGSDIYSRSFSGKIRRIHRYFTAEIEKLRLAGDIDDYDVLEAAFSWLRARKGLSADEADRVVESFRVSLTAWFSDDPIQQESEVEGEAAVEEQAEAPQAEPTAAEGCWMARLRHFNECKMVSEMPEPGEYSYRCKLCWPNSEGVIGSSDDSSEESSDSDGERSEAPDDKGTSPPRSWDRVTMGSDPLFLAVLERCLALGVLEPGSDRKQVLP
;
A
#
# COMPACT_ATOMS: atom_id res chain seq x y z
N MET A 1 -21.26 29.94 2.57
CA MET A 1 -20.57 29.26 1.45
C MET A 1 -19.61 28.22 1.99
N LEU A 2 -19.18 27.23 1.19
CA LEU A 2 -18.11 26.27 1.59
C LEU A 2 -16.80 26.98 1.98
N ALA A 3 -16.57 28.19 1.45
CA ALA A 3 -15.48 29.09 1.83
C ALA A 3 -15.56 29.58 3.29
N ASP A 4 -16.74 29.58 3.92
CA ASP A 4 -16.94 30.06 5.29
C ASP A 4 -16.70 28.96 6.35
N ARG A 5 -16.39 27.72 5.93
CA ARG A 5 -16.06 26.60 6.80
C ARG A 5 -14.61 26.17 6.54
N PRO A 6 -13.83 25.80 7.57
CA PRO A 6 -12.44 25.37 7.39
C PRO A 6 -12.41 24.01 6.67
N CYS A 7 -12.37 24.04 5.33
CA CYS A 7 -12.23 22.85 4.50
C CYS A 7 -10.90 22.89 3.74
N GLY A 8 -10.27 21.72 3.56
CA GLY A 8 -8.99 21.63 2.88
C GLY A 8 -9.10 21.92 1.37
N PRO A 9 -8.01 22.34 0.70
CA PRO A 9 -8.03 22.68 -0.73
C PRO A 9 -8.35 21.48 -1.65
N THR A 10 -8.34 20.26 -1.13
CA THR A 10 -8.71 19.04 -1.87
C THR A 10 -10.22 18.78 -1.88
N ILE A 11 -10.97 19.39 -0.95
CA ILE A 11 -12.41 19.13 -0.74
C ILE A 11 -13.25 19.54 -1.96
N PRO A 12 -13.07 20.71 -2.60
CA PRO A 12 -13.84 21.05 -3.79
C PRO A 12 -13.67 20.04 -4.93
N GLY A 13 -12.46 19.52 -5.11
CA GLY A 13 -12.17 18.48 -6.11
C GLY A 13 -12.82 17.14 -5.77
N ALA A 14 -12.82 16.74 -4.50
CA ALA A 14 -13.47 15.51 -4.04
C ALA A 14 -15.00 15.58 -4.19
N PHE A 15 -15.60 16.72 -3.87
CA PHE A 15 -17.02 16.97 -4.07
C PHE A 15 -17.40 16.81 -5.55
N LEU A 16 -16.66 17.47 -6.45
CA LEU A 16 -16.94 17.39 -7.89
C LEU A 16 -16.81 15.96 -8.43
N LYS A 17 -15.82 15.18 -7.97
CA LYS A 17 -15.68 13.76 -8.33
C LYS A 17 -16.87 12.93 -7.87
N SER A 18 -17.35 13.18 -6.66
CA SER A 18 -18.53 12.51 -6.11
C SER A 18 -19.78 12.83 -6.92
N LEU A 19 -19.99 14.12 -7.26
CA LEU A 19 -21.08 14.55 -8.13
C LEU A 19 -21.01 13.89 -9.52
N THR A 20 -19.81 13.86 -10.12
CA THR A 20 -19.58 13.20 -11.42
C THR A 20 -19.94 11.72 -11.36
N TRP A 21 -19.61 11.05 -10.25
CA TRP A 21 -19.96 9.64 -10.05
C TRP A 21 -21.48 9.46 -9.95
N PHE A 22 -22.18 10.27 -9.14
CA PHE A 22 -23.64 10.21 -9.04
C PHE A 22 -24.32 10.44 -10.39
N GLU A 23 -23.87 11.43 -11.15
CA GLU A 23 -24.46 11.73 -12.46
C GLU A 23 -24.23 10.59 -13.47
N ARG A 24 -23.08 9.92 -13.40
CA ARG A 24 -22.79 8.74 -14.23
C ARG A 24 -23.68 7.55 -13.86
N VAL A 25 -23.80 7.24 -12.57
CA VAL A 25 -24.60 6.11 -12.08
C VAL A 25 -26.09 6.33 -12.34
N ALA A 26 -26.56 7.58 -12.27
CA ALA A 26 -27.93 7.97 -12.59
C ALA A 26 -28.22 8.03 -14.11
N GLY A 27 -27.23 7.77 -14.97
CA GLY A 27 -27.43 7.66 -16.41
C GLY A 27 -27.54 9.00 -17.16
N PHE A 28 -27.14 10.12 -16.55
CA PHE A 28 -27.15 11.42 -17.25
C PHE A 28 -26.16 11.41 -18.43
N THR A 29 -26.61 11.90 -19.59
CA THR A 29 -25.75 12.14 -20.76
C THR A 29 -24.76 13.28 -20.47
N GLN A 30 -23.67 13.34 -21.22
CA GLN A 30 -22.58 14.27 -20.92
C GLN A 30 -23.02 15.74 -20.97
N GLU A 31 -24.01 16.07 -21.81
CA GLU A 31 -24.56 17.43 -21.93
C GLU A 31 -25.40 17.82 -20.71
N CYS A 32 -26.06 16.84 -20.07
CA CYS A 32 -26.91 17.06 -18.91
C CYS A 32 -26.14 17.11 -17.58
N ARG A 33 -24.88 16.66 -17.57
CA ARG A 33 -24.04 16.65 -16.37
C ARG A 33 -23.70 18.07 -15.94
N ILE A 34 -24.00 18.39 -14.68
CA ILE A 34 -23.58 19.66 -14.08
C ILE A 34 -22.08 19.62 -13.81
N SER A 35 -21.52 18.43 -13.52
CA SER A 35 -20.07 18.24 -13.31
C SER A 35 -19.20 18.57 -14.53
N SER A 36 -19.76 18.55 -15.75
CA SER A 36 -19.06 18.88 -17.00
C SER A 36 -19.13 20.36 -17.37
N LYS A 37 -19.98 21.15 -16.70
CA LYS A 37 -20.17 22.57 -17.02
C LYS A 37 -18.96 23.41 -16.61
N THR A 38 -18.50 24.26 -17.52
CA THR A 38 -17.33 25.15 -17.34
C THR A 38 -17.43 26.01 -16.10
N VAL A 39 -18.63 26.50 -15.76
CA VAL A 39 -18.87 27.34 -14.57
C VAL A 39 -18.54 26.61 -13.28
N LEU A 40 -18.86 25.32 -13.18
CA LEU A 40 -18.57 24.54 -11.97
C LEU A 40 -17.08 24.20 -11.87
N LEU A 41 -16.45 23.89 -13.02
CA LEU A 41 -15.01 23.65 -13.11
C LEU A 41 -14.18 24.88 -12.74
N SER A 42 -14.56 26.06 -13.25
CA SER A 42 -13.89 27.33 -12.91
C SER A 42 -14.11 27.71 -11.45
N THR A 43 -15.33 27.51 -10.92
CA THR A 43 -15.63 27.76 -9.50
C THR A 43 -14.80 26.85 -8.59
N ARG A 44 -14.65 25.57 -8.94
CA ARG A 44 -13.73 24.65 -8.24
C ARG A 44 -12.32 25.23 -8.22
N ASP A 45 -11.79 25.69 -9.36
CA ASP A 45 -10.40 26.19 -9.42
C ASP A 45 -10.20 27.46 -8.60
N ILE A 46 -11.18 28.37 -8.61
CA ILE A 46 -11.18 29.56 -7.76
C ILE A 46 -11.16 29.15 -6.29
N LEU A 47 -12.07 28.26 -5.87
CA LEU A 47 -12.12 27.77 -4.49
C LEU A 47 -10.83 27.05 -4.09
N VAL A 48 -10.27 26.20 -4.94
CA VAL A 48 -8.98 25.53 -4.67
C VAL A 48 -7.87 26.57 -4.51
N LYS A 49 -7.86 27.63 -5.32
CA LYS A 49 -6.88 28.71 -5.24
C LYS A 49 -7.05 29.55 -3.97
N GLU A 50 -8.28 29.87 -3.58
CA GLU A 50 -8.59 30.61 -2.35
C GLU A 50 -8.26 29.81 -1.10
N LEU A 51 -8.55 28.49 -1.11
CA LEU A 51 -8.23 27.58 -0.02
C LEU A 51 -6.73 27.28 0.07
N LYS A 52 -6.00 27.33 -1.05
CA LYS A 52 -4.52 27.36 -1.07
C LYS A 52 -4.04 28.77 -0.71
N LYS A 53 -4.15 29.16 0.55
CA LYS A 53 -3.55 30.43 1.01
C LYS A 53 -2.05 30.42 0.66
N PRO A 54 -1.49 31.49 0.06
CA PRO A 54 -0.06 31.61 -0.18
C PRO A 54 0.69 31.36 1.13
N GLY A 55 1.66 30.44 1.11
CA GLY A 55 2.41 30.05 2.30
C GLY A 55 1.76 28.98 3.18
N THR A 56 0.62 28.37 2.78
CA THR A 56 0.14 27.15 3.45
C THR A 56 1.18 26.05 3.23
N PRO A 57 1.90 25.58 4.27
CA PRO A 57 2.95 24.60 4.10
C PRO A 57 2.34 23.31 3.54
N ILE A 58 2.96 22.71 2.53
CA ILE A 58 2.60 21.37 2.11
C ILE A 58 3.02 20.44 3.26
N HIS A 59 2.05 19.94 4.01
CA HIS A 59 2.32 19.03 5.12
C HIS A 59 2.78 17.68 4.56
N ARG A 60 4.10 17.49 4.48
CA ARG A 60 4.72 16.21 4.12
C ARG A 60 4.85 15.36 5.38
N ALA A 61 4.69 14.05 5.24
CA ALA A 61 4.95 13.15 6.36
C ALA A 61 6.46 13.20 6.67
N PRO A 62 6.87 13.46 7.93
CA PRO A 62 8.28 13.49 8.28
C PRO A 62 8.90 12.10 8.12
N ARG A 63 10.15 12.03 7.69
CA ARG A 63 10.93 10.79 7.67
C ARG A 63 11.29 10.35 9.10
N LEU A 64 11.70 9.09 9.24
CA LEU A 64 12.27 8.60 10.49
C LEU A 64 13.77 8.99 10.57
N PRO A 65 14.24 9.52 11.71
CA PRO A 65 15.66 9.57 12.04
C PRO A 65 16.26 8.16 12.09
N GLY A 66 17.55 8.04 11.78
CA GLY A 66 18.20 6.73 11.81
C GLY A 66 18.19 6.07 13.19
N ALA A 67 18.16 6.86 14.28
CA ALA A 67 18.03 6.33 15.64
C ALA A 67 16.70 5.60 15.86
N LEU A 68 15.62 6.07 15.21
CA LEU A 68 14.33 5.38 15.25
C LEU A 68 14.35 4.11 14.40
N ILE A 69 15.05 4.11 13.26
CA ILE A 69 15.26 2.93 12.41
C ILE A 69 16.00 1.85 13.22
N ALA A 70 17.09 2.19 13.91
CA ALA A 70 17.81 1.27 14.79
C ALA A 70 16.94 0.78 15.97
N SER A 71 16.17 1.67 16.59
CA SER A 71 15.28 1.30 17.70
C SER A 71 14.15 0.36 17.28
N LEU A 72 13.62 0.50 16.06
CA LEU A 72 12.64 -0.44 15.50
C LEU A 72 13.23 -1.84 15.41
N GLU A 73 14.47 -2.00 14.93
CA GLU A 73 15.14 -3.30 14.84
C GLU A 73 15.29 -3.99 16.20
N ARG A 74 15.71 -3.24 17.22
CA ARG A 74 15.79 -3.76 18.60
C ARG A 74 14.42 -4.15 19.13
N LEU A 75 13.39 -3.34 18.85
CA LEU A 75 12.04 -3.59 19.34
C LEU A 75 11.43 -4.85 18.73
N VAL A 76 11.72 -5.17 17.46
CA VAL A 76 11.27 -6.42 16.83
C VAL A 76 11.80 -7.65 17.58
N SER A 77 13.09 -7.65 17.89
CA SER A 77 13.76 -8.78 18.56
C SER A 77 13.61 -8.77 20.10
N ASN A 78 12.96 -7.75 20.67
CA ASN A 78 12.78 -7.66 22.12
C ASN A 78 11.67 -8.60 22.63
N ASN A 79 12.07 -9.80 23.07
CA ASN A 79 11.16 -10.81 23.62
C ASN A 79 10.45 -10.41 24.94
N ARG A 80 10.80 -9.27 25.55
CA ARG A 80 10.11 -8.76 26.75
C ARG A 80 8.90 -7.88 26.43
N GLU A 81 8.73 -7.49 25.18
CA GLU A 81 7.61 -6.65 24.73
C GLU A 81 6.43 -7.47 24.21
N ALA A 82 5.25 -6.87 24.21
CA ALA A 82 4.03 -7.51 23.72
C ALA A 82 4.18 -7.87 22.24
N MET A 83 3.69 -9.06 21.86
CA MET A 83 3.80 -9.61 20.50
C MET A 83 3.34 -8.61 19.44
N GLY A 84 2.19 -7.97 19.64
CA GLY A 84 1.63 -6.99 18.70
C GLY A 84 2.47 -5.72 18.57
N ILE A 85 3.18 -5.29 19.62
CA ILE A 85 4.10 -4.15 19.55
C ILE A 85 5.32 -4.52 18.70
N ARG A 86 5.88 -5.71 18.89
CA ARG A 86 6.99 -6.23 18.08
C ARG A 86 6.57 -6.41 16.62
N ALA A 87 5.39 -6.97 16.38
CA ALA A 87 4.81 -7.08 15.04
C ALA A 87 4.59 -5.71 14.38
N GLY A 88 4.15 -4.72 15.15
CA GLY A 88 4.01 -3.33 14.68
C GLY A 88 5.36 -2.70 14.33
N ALA A 89 6.39 -2.92 15.14
CA ALA A 89 7.75 -2.48 14.83
C ALA A 89 8.25 -3.12 13.52
N PHE A 90 8.04 -4.43 13.35
CA PHE A 90 8.43 -5.14 12.12
C PHE A 90 7.68 -4.64 10.90
N TYR A 91 6.37 -4.48 11.00
CA TYR A 91 5.52 -3.93 9.95
C TYR A 91 5.99 -2.54 9.48
N ARG A 92 6.33 -1.66 10.42
CA ARG A 92 6.85 -0.32 10.09
C ARG A 92 8.24 -0.40 9.47
N HIS A 93 9.11 -1.24 9.99
CA HIS A 93 10.45 -1.39 9.45
C HIS A 93 10.45 -2.00 8.05
N LEU A 94 9.56 -2.96 7.79
CA LEU A 94 9.29 -3.51 6.47
C LEU A 94 8.84 -2.42 5.48
N LYS A 95 7.96 -1.50 5.90
CA LYS A 95 7.59 -0.34 5.08
C LYS A 95 8.74 0.60 4.81
N CYS A 96 9.63 0.78 5.78
CA CYS A 96 10.80 1.66 5.64
C CYS A 96 11.75 1.08 4.59
N TRP A 97 12.22 -0.16 4.80
CA TRP A 97 13.14 -0.83 3.89
C TRP A 97 12.53 -1.15 2.52
N GLY A 98 11.28 -1.59 2.49
CA GLY A 98 10.56 -1.83 1.25
C GLY A 98 10.01 -0.56 0.60
N THR A 99 10.13 0.62 1.23
CA THR A 99 9.52 1.89 0.82
C THR A 99 8.03 1.77 0.41
N LEU A 100 7.28 1.02 1.21
CA LEU A 100 5.91 0.61 0.95
C LEU A 100 4.91 1.60 1.55
N ARG A 101 3.78 1.82 0.87
CA ARG A 101 2.60 2.48 1.46
C ARG A 101 1.89 1.52 2.42
N TYR A 102 1.03 2.05 3.29
CA TYR A 102 0.06 1.25 4.04
C TYR A 102 -0.74 0.33 3.13
N ASP A 103 -1.35 0.87 2.06
CA ASP A 103 -2.14 0.05 1.12
C ASP A 103 -1.27 -1.01 0.43
N ASP A 104 -0.04 -0.69 0.02
CA ASP A 104 0.87 -1.66 -0.61
C ASP A 104 1.12 -2.87 0.31
N VAL A 105 1.25 -2.64 1.63
CA VAL A 105 1.40 -3.73 2.60
C VAL A 105 0.08 -4.48 2.83
N GLN A 106 -1.06 -3.79 2.88
CA GLN A 106 -2.33 -4.50 3.06
C GLN A 106 -2.68 -5.41 1.89
N HIS A 107 -2.27 -5.10 0.66
CA HIS A 107 -2.48 -5.97 -0.51
C HIS A 107 -1.34 -6.98 -0.71
N MET A 108 -0.38 -7.04 0.21
CA MET A 108 0.66 -8.07 0.20
C MET A 108 0.10 -9.36 0.77
N SER A 109 -0.16 -10.34 -0.11
CA SER A 109 -0.55 -11.68 0.32
C SER A 109 0.59 -12.37 1.08
N PRO A 110 0.37 -12.82 2.33
CA PRO A 110 1.38 -13.56 3.09
C PRO A 110 1.85 -14.84 2.39
N GLN A 111 1.00 -15.48 1.59
CA GLN A 111 1.35 -16.68 0.83
C GLN A 111 2.30 -16.39 -0.34
N ALA A 112 2.29 -15.15 -0.84
CA ALA A 112 3.20 -14.70 -1.90
C ALA A 112 4.56 -14.25 -1.33
N VAL A 113 4.67 -14.03 -0.02
CA VAL A 113 5.92 -13.64 0.63
C VAL A 113 6.85 -14.83 0.73
N ARG A 114 8.04 -14.68 0.18
CA ARG A 114 9.13 -15.66 0.29
C ARG A 114 10.21 -15.10 1.18
N PHE A 115 10.61 -15.88 2.17
CA PHE A 115 11.80 -15.61 2.98
C PHE A 115 12.88 -16.63 2.63
N PHE A 116 13.99 -16.17 2.06
CA PHE A 116 15.09 -17.04 1.63
C PHE A 116 16.43 -16.31 1.73
N SER A 117 17.44 -16.99 2.30
CA SER A 117 18.80 -16.46 2.45
C SER A 117 18.86 -15.07 3.13
N GLY A 118 18.03 -14.86 4.16
CA GLY A 118 17.96 -13.59 4.88
C GLY A 118 17.27 -12.47 4.12
N ARG A 119 16.58 -12.76 3.01
CA ARG A 119 15.81 -11.80 2.21
C ARG A 119 14.34 -12.12 2.26
N LEU A 120 13.52 -11.08 2.28
CA LEU A 120 12.08 -11.14 2.09
C LEU A 120 11.72 -10.57 0.72
N THR A 121 11.12 -11.38 -0.14
CA THR A 121 10.67 -10.97 -1.47
C THR A 121 9.20 -11.31 -1.69
N THR A 122 8.52 -10.48 -2.47
CA THR A 122 7.13 -10.70 -2.86
C THR A 122 6.81 -9.88 -4.11
N THR A 123 5.65 -10.13 -4.71
CA THR A 123 5.13 -9.38 -5.85
C THR A 123 3.76 -8.82 -5.49
N LEU A 124 3.59 -7.51 -5.67
CA LEU A 124 2.30 -6.85 -5.51
C LEU A 124 1.57 -6.85 -6.86
N TYR A 125 0.33 -7.35 -6.86
CA TYR A 125 -0.53 -7.41 -8.04
C TYR A 125 -1.54 -6.25 -8.08
N GLU A 126 -1.95 -5.76 -6.91
CA GLU A 126 -2.90 -4.66 -6.76
C GLU A 126 -2.24 -3.49 -6.03
N THR A 127 -2.02 -2.39 -6.74
CA THR A 127 -1.57 -1.13 -6.11
C THR A 127 -2.26 0.05 -6.77
N LYS A 128 -2.09 1.25 -6.21
CA LYS A 128 -2.58 2.48 -6.83
C LYS A 128 -2.15 2.67 -8.29
N THR A 129 -1.02 2.08 -8.69
CA THR A 129 -0.41 2.22 -10.02
C THR A 129 -0.29 0.90 -10.79
N SER A 130 -0.66 -0.24 -10.18
CA SER A 130 -0.63 -1.57 -10.80
C SER A 130 -1.99 -2.26 -10.72
N GLY A 131 -2.28 -3.08 -11.72
CA GLY A 131 -3.53 -3.83 -11.83
C GLY A 131 -3.66 -4.40 -13.24
N PRO A 132 -4.63 -5.30 -13.49
CA PRO A 132 -4.75 -6.02 -14.76
C PRO A 132 -4.89 -5.10 -16.00
N GLU A 133 -5.36 -3.87 -15.80
CA GLU A 133 -5.50 -2.86 -16.86
C GLU A 133 -4.36 -1.82 -16.91
N ARG A 134 -3.34 -1.95 -16.06
CA ARG A 134 -2.22 -0.99 -15.97
C ARG A 134 -0.97 -1.54 -16.64
N ARG A 135 -0.11 -0.63 -17.14
CA ARG A 135 1.13 -0.95 -17.87
C ARG A 135 2.08 -1.87 -17.09
N GLN A 136 2.02 -1.85 -15.77
CA GLN A 136 2.77 -2.76 -14.92
C GLN A 136 1.79 -3.52 -14.01
N VAL A 137 1.64 -4.82 -14.31
CA VAL A 137 0.74 -5.72 -13.58
C VAL A 137 1.39 -6.22 -12.29
N GLU A 138 2.72 -6.34 -12.28
CA GLU A 138 3.52 -6.89 -11.18
C GLU A 138 4.53 -5.87 -10.66
N LEU A 139 4.49 -5.61 -9.36
CA LEU A 139 5.47 -4.76 -8.67
C LEU A 139 6.29 -5.61 -7.70
N PRO A 140 7.55 -5.94 -8.04
CA PRO A 140 8.40 -6.71 -7.15
C PRO A 140 8.78 -5.87 -5.92
N VAL A 141 8.84 -6.54 -4.78
CA VAL A 141 9.29 -6.00 -3.50
C VAL A 141 10.43 -6.88 -3.00
N ALA A 142 11.49 -6.25 -2.52
CA ALA A 142 12.62 -6.93 -1.92
C ALA A 142 13.10 -6.15 -0.68
N VAL A 143 13.22 -6.84 0.45
CA VAL A 143 13.97 -6.42 1.63
C VAL A 143 15.07 -7.45 1.83
N THR A 144 16.30 -7.00 1.95
CA THR A 144 17.49 -7.86 1.73
C THR A 144 18.22 -8.13 3.02
N GLU A 145 19.16 -9.07 3.01
CA GLU A 145 20.02 -9.40 4.16
C GLU A 145 20.95 -8.26 4.58
N ASP A 146 21.11 -7.25 3.72
CA ASP A 146 21.88 -6.03 3.97
C ASP A 146 20.98 -4.88 4.53
N SER A 147 19.69 -5.15 4.80
CA SER A 147 18.70 -4.16 5.27
C SER A 147 18.69 -4.02 6.79
N TRP A 148 19.77 -3.58 7.41
CA TRP A 148 19.85 -3.44 8.86
C TRP A 148 20.83 -2.33 9.27
N ILE A 149 20.70 -1.82 10.49
CA ILE A 149 21.63 -0.84 11.07
C ILE A 149 22.35 -1.41 12.29
N CYS A 150 21.61 -1.99 13.24
CA CYS A 150 22.15 -2.46 14.52
C CYS A 150 21.86 -3.93 14.81
N ASN A 151 20.81 -4.50 14.21
CA ASN A 151 20.44 -5.88 14.48
C ASN A 151 20.07 -6.58 13.16
N ARG A 152 20.99 -7.35 12.59
CA ARG A 152 20.80 -8.06 11.31
C ARG A 152 19.63 -9.05 11.31
N ASP A 153 19.23 -9.51 12.48
CA ASP A 153 18.24 -10.57 12.64
C ASP A 153 16.80 -10.08 12.70
N TRP A 154 16.56 -8.78 12.76
CA TRP A 154 15.22 -8.20 12.89
C TRP A 154 14.23 -8.72 11.83
N LEU A 155 14.71 -8.95 10.59
CA LEU A 155 13.86 -9.35 9.48
C LEU A 155 13.37 -10.80 9.68
N ARG A 156 14.27 -11.68 10.13
CA ARG A 156 13.94 -13.07 10.47
C ARG A 156 13.03 -13.10 11.69
N ASP A 157 13.40 -12.42 12.75
CA ASP A 157 12.68 -12.43 14.02
C ASP A 157 11.26 -11.89 13.87
N GLY A 158 11.09 -10.81 13.09
CA GLY A 158 9.79 -10.24 12.82
C GLY A 158 8.95 -11.10 11.87
N TRP A 159 9.55 -11.72 10.85
CA TRP A 159 8.83 -12.68 10.00
C TRP A 159 8.32 -13.89 10.79
N GLN A 160 9.13 -14.40 11.72
CA GLN A 160 8.75 -15.51 12.61
C GLN A 160 7.50 -15.19 13.46
N ILE A 161 7.31 -13.93 13.89
CA ILE A 161 6.11 -13.51 14.63
C ILE A 161 4.85 -13.74 13.79
N PHE A 162 4.88 -13.37 12.51
CA PHE A 162 3.74 -13.56 11.61
C PHE A 162 3.53 -15.04 11.26
N GLN A 163 4.60 -15.81 11.08
CA GLN A 163 4.50 -17.27 10.87
C GLN A 163 3.91 -17.99 12.09
N THR A 164 4.19 -17.51 13.30
CA THR A 164 3.75 -18.19 14.53
C THR A 164 2.34 -17.78 14.95
N HIS A 165 2.01 -16.48 14.85
CA HIS A 165 0.78 -15.94 15.42
C HIS A 165 -0.28 -15.58 14.38
N ALA A 166 0.11 -15.43 13.11
CA ALA A 166 -0.79 -15.15 12.01
C ALA A 166 -0.83 -16.31 10.99
N ASP A 167 -0.71 -17.56 11.44
CA ASP A 167 -0.85 -18.74 10.58
C ASP A 167 -2.32 -19.05 10.30
N PHE A 168 -2.98 -18.18 9.56
CA PHE A 168 -4.31 -18.38 9.05
C PHE A 168 -4.44 -17.81 7.65
N ASN A 169 -5.31 -18.43 6.85
CA ASN A 169 -5.57 -18.01 5.48
C ASN A 169 -6.09 -16.56 5.45
N ARG A 170 -5.41 -15.69 4.71
CA ARG A 170 -5.75 -14.28 4.53
C ARG A 170 -5.10 -13.72 3.27
N ASP A 171 -5.72 -12.69 2.72
CA ASP A 171 -5.27 -11.92 1.57
C ASP A 171 -4.60 -10.59 1.95
N TYR A 172 -4.54 -10.27 3.25
CA TYR A 172 -3.90 -9.07 3.77
C TYR A 172 -2.70 -9.36 4.69
N PHE A 173 -1.70 -8.47 4.69
CA PHE A 173 -0.48 -8.71 5.46
C PHE A 173 -0.66 -8.54 6.97
N LEU A 174 -1.15 -7.36 7.41
CA LEU A 174 -1.24 -6.95 8.81
C LEU A 174 -2.65 -7.20 9.37
N PRO A 175 -2.84 -8.20 10.24
CA PRO A 175 -4.09 -8.39 10.94
C PRO A 175 -4.30 -7.32 12.00
N ALA A 176 -5.56 -7.04 12.32
CA ALA A 176 -5.91 -6.23 13.47
C ALA A 176 -5.40 -6.89 14.77
N LEU A 177 -5.07 -6.08 15.77
CA LEU A 177 -4.62 -6.57 17.07
C LEU A 177 -5.74 -6.52 18.10
N SER A 178 -5.58 -7.28 19.18
CA SER A 178 -6.32 -7.07 20.43
C SER A 178 -5.95 -5.72 21.05
N ASP A 179 -6.81 -5.23 21.94
CA ASP A 179 -6.68 -3.87 22.49
C ASP A 179 -5.45 -3.72 23.41
N ASP A 180 -4.96 -4.84 23.94
CA ASP A 180 -3.73 -4.98 24.73
C ASP A 180 -2.50 -5.34 23.88
N PHE A 181 -2.65 -5.45 22.56
CA PHE A 181 -1.60 -5.87 21.61
C PHE A 181 -1.02 -7.27 21.87
N SER A 182 -1.73 -8.15 22.57
CA SER A 182 -1.24 -9.51 22.88
C SER A 182 -1.42 -10.51 21.74
N CYS A 183 -2.45 -10.36 20.89
CA CYS A 183 -2.76 -11.31 19.83
C CYS A 183 -3.32 -10.67 18.55
N PHE A 184 -3.21 -11.39 17.43
CA PHE A 184 -3.85 -11.03 16.17
C PHE A 184 -5.32 -11.45 16.15
N ARG A 185 -6.17 -10.60 15.57
CA ARG A 185 -7.56 -10.87 15.22
C ARG A 185 -7.63 -11.26 13.74
N LYS A 186 -8.53 -12.18 13.39
CA LYS A 186 -8.72 -12.68 12.01
C LYS A 186 -9.50 -11.70 11.12
N ARG A 187 -9.03 -10.45 11.07
CA ARG A 187 -9.49 -9.43 10.13
C ARG A 187 -8.35 -8.48 9.80
N MET A 188 -8.46 -7.78 8.67
CA MET A 188 -7.53 -6.74 8.28
C MET A 188 -7.53 -5.60 9.31
N ALA A 189 -6.35 -5.07 9.62
CA ALA A 189 -6.23 -3.83 10.41
C ALA A 189 -6.73 -2.65 9.58
N SER A 190 -7.64 -1.85 10.11
CA SER A 190 -8.02 -0.57 9.49
C SER A 190 -6.89 0.46 9.57
N TYR A 191 -6.96 1.51 8.76
CA TYR A 191 -5.97 2.59 8.78
C TYR A 191 -5.84 3.24 10.16
N SER A 192 -6.97 3.45 10.86
CA SER A 192 -6.98 4.01 12.22
C SER A 192 -6.31 3.09 13.24
N GLU A 193 -6.47 1.77 13.09
CA GLU A 193 -5.82 0.80 13.97
C GLU A 193 -4.32 0.73 13.70
N ALA A 194 -3.90 0.78 12.43
CA ALA A 194 -2.49 0.86 12.08
C ALA A 194 -1.85 2.15 12.62
N ALA A 195 -2.52 3.30 12.50
CA ALA A 195 -2.05 4.56 13.08
C ALA A 195 -1.95 4.49 14.62
N THR A 196 -2.89 3.82 15.28
CA THR A 196 -2.86 3.58 16.74
C THR A 196 -1.69 2.69 17.13
N LEU A 197 -1.43 1.62 16.36
CA LEU A 197 -0.28 0.75 16.53
C LEU A 197 1.03 1.53 16.33
N THR A 198 1.12 2.39 15.33
CA THR A 198 2.29 3.26 15.09
C THR A 198 2.55 4.18 16.28
N ALA A 199 1.51 4.81 16.84
CA ALA A 199 1.65 5.62 18.05
C ALA A 199 2.03 4.77 19.28
N ALA A 200 1.54 3.53 19.39
CA ALA A 200 1.91 2.61 20.47
C ALA A 200 3.39 2.20 20.36
N VAL A 201 3.86 1.86 19.17
CA VAL A 201 5.26 1.56 18.86
C VAL A 201 6.16 2.76 19.17
N ASN A 202 5.78 3.97 18.73
CA ASN A 202 6.55 5.19 18.99
C ASN A 202 6.80 5.44 20.48
N ARG A 203 5.85 5.10 21.36
CA ARG A 203 6.01 5.24 22.82
C ARG A 203 7.03 4.25 23.42
N ARG A 204 7.33 3.17 22.71
CA ARG A 204 8.22 2.07 23.14
C ARG A 204 9.61 2.15 22.52
N LEU A 205 9.87 3.09 21.62
CA LEU A 205 11.19 3.26 21.02
C LEU A 205 12.16 3.86 22.04
N THR A 206 13.24 3.12 22.31
CA THR A 206 14.31 3.49 23.24
C THR A 206 15.69 3.44 22.59
N SER A 207 16.63 4.18 23.16
CA SER A 207 18.07 4.02 22.90
C SER A 207 18.57 2.66 23.41
N SER A 208 19.83 2.34 23.11
CA SER A 208 20.54 1.18 23.65
C SER A 208 20.57 1.19 25.20
N GLU A 209 20.64 2.38 25.81
CA GLU A 209 20.58 2.58 27.26
C GLU A 209 19.15 2.52 27.85
N GLY A 210 18.13 2.26 27.03
CA GLY A 210 16.73 2.19 27.49
C GLY A 210 16.04 3.54 27.70
N ARG A 211 16.66 4.66 27.32
CA ARG A 211 16.02 5.98 27.36
C ARG A 211 15.04 6.13 26.21
N ARG A 212 13.87 6.72 26.45
CA ARG A 212 12.87 6.95 25.39
C ARG A 212 13.43 7.91 24.34
N LEU A 213 13.28 7.57 23.06
CA LEU A 213 13.75 8.40 21.95
C LEU A 213 12.77 9.52 21.57
N ILE A 214 11.46 9.24 21.62
CA ILE A 214 10.41 10.17 21.19
C ILE A 214 9.76 10.83 22.41
N PRO A 215 9.82 12.16 22.56
CA PRO A 215 9.04 12.88 23.55
C PRO A 215 7.52 12.62 23.41
N PRO A 216 6.75 12.55 24.51
CA PRO A 216 5.31 12.30 24.46
C PRO A 216 4.52 13.19 23.48
N GLU A 217 4.93 14.44 23.33
CA GLU A 217 4.32 15.46 22.49
C GLU A 217 4.45 15.14 20.99
N LEU A 218 5.48 14.36 20.61
CA LEU A 218 5.85 14.02 19.24
C LEU A 218 5.39 12.62 18.81
N VAL A 219 4.78 11.83 19.70
CA VAL A 219 4.38 10.44 19.43
C VAL A 219 3.49 10.29 18.18
N GLU A 220 2.64 11.28 17.92
CA GLU A 220 1.68 11.30 16.81
C GLU A 220 2.20 12.02 15.55
N MET A 221 3.45 12.48 15.57
CA MET A 221 4.02 13.26 14.48
C MET A 221 4.21 12.42 13.21
N TRP A 222 4.61 11.15 13.35
CA TRP A 222 4.76 10.23 12.23
C TRP A 222 3.44 9.56 11.88
N THR A 223 3.22 9.40 10.58
CA THR A 223 2.00 8.81 10.01
C THR A 223 2.34 7.53 9.28
N GLU A 224 1.32 6.79 8.84
CA GLU A 224 1.50 5.61 7.98
C GLU A 224 2.16 5.89 6.62
N HIS A 225 2.48 7.16 6.30
CA HIS A 225 3.23 7.52 5.09
C HIS A 225 4.70 7.87 5.36
N SER A 226 5.10 8.00 6.62
CA SER A 226 6.45 8.42 7.02
C SER A 226 7.53 7.42 6.61
N GLU A 227 7.26 6.12 6.77
CA GLU A 227 8.23 5.07 6.44
C GLU A 227 8.59 5.08 4.96
N ARG A 228 7.60 5.29 4.08
CA ARG A 228 7.81 5.30 2.62
C ARG A 228 8.79 6.38 2.16
N ALA A 229 8.75 7.55 2.80
CA ALA A 229 9.62 8.67 2.44
C ALA A 229 11.02 8.55 3.06
N THR A 230 11.21 7.67 4.04
CA THR A 230 12.41 7.66 4.88
C THR A 230 13.68 7.33 4.11
N LEU A 231 13.79 6.11 3.56
CA LEU A 231 15.00 5.72 2.83
C LEU A 231 15.29 6.60 1.61
N PRO A 232 14.32 6.95 0.74
CA PRO A 232 14.61 7.77 -0.42
C PRO A 232 15.13 9.16 -0.06
N THR A 233 14.67 9.76 1.04
CA THR A 233 15.15 11.07 1.50
C THR A 233 16.56 10.98 2.08
N ILE A 234 16.84 9.98 2.93
CA ILE A 234 18.19 9.80 3.48
C ILE A 234 19.19 9.51 2.35
N MET A 235 18.83 8.64 1.41
CA MET A 235 19.69 8.26 0.29
C MET A 235 19.92 9.40 -0.71
N ASP A 236 18.99 10.34 -0.84
CA ASP A 236 19.21 11.58 -1.60
C ASP A 236 20.30 12.43 -0.94
N GLY A 237 20.27 12.53 0.40
CA GLY A 237 21.35 13.16 1.18
C GLY A 237 22.71 12.46 1.02
N PHE A 238 22.71 11.14 0.81
CA PHE A 238 23.94 10.38 0.49
C PHE A 238 24.40 10.55 -0.97
N GLY A 239 23.59 11.17 -1.83
CA GLY A 239 23.90 11.36 -3.25
C GLY A 239 23.60 10.14 -4.13
N LEU A 240 22.63 9.29 -3.76
CA LEU A 240 22.19 8.16 -4.59
C LEU A 240 21.67 8.63 -5.96
N ASP A 241 22.01 7.90 -7.03
CA ASP A 241 21.50 8.17 -8.39
C ASP A 241 19.95 8.20 -8.38
N PRO A 242 19.31 9.23 -8.96
CA PRO A 242 17.85 9.34 -9.01
C PRO A 242 17.14 8.09 -9.57
N ARG A 243 17.75 7.34 -10.50
CA ARG A 243 17.18 6.11 -11.06
C ARG A 243 17.16 4.97 -10.05
N ASP A 244 18.18 4.87 -9.21
CA ASP A 244 18.21 3.87 -8.14
C ASP A 244 17.22 4.25 -7.02
N ARG A 245 17.05 5.54 -6.74
CA ARG A 245 15.99 6.02 -5.85
C ARG A 245 14.59 5.75 -6.40
N ASP A 246 14.37 5.96 -7.70
CA ASP A 246 13.10 5.68 -8.37
C ASP A 246 12.81 4.17 -8.39
N ALA A 247 13.83 3.33 -8.56
CA ALA A 247 13.73 1.88 -8.44
C ALA A 247 13.40 1.45 -7.00
N LEU A 248 14.04 2.06 -6.01
CA LEU A 248 13.76 1.82 -4.60
C LEU A 248 12.30 2.16 -4.29
N GLY A 249 11.82 3.35 -4.65
CA GLY A 249 10.46 3.81 -4.35
C GLY A 249 9.37 3.32 -5.32
N ARG A 250 9.75 2.67 -6.42
CA ARG A 250 8.86 2.28 -7.54
C ARG A 250 8.04 3.47 -8.08
N TRP A 251 8.67 4.63 -8.25
CA TRP A 251 7.96 5.87 -8.63
C TRP A 251 7.86 6.09 -10.14
N ARG A 252 8.85 5.64 -10.91
CA ARG A 252 8.91 5.78 -12.37
C ARG A 252 9.43 4.50 -13.00
N PRO A 253 8.65 3.41 -12.98
CA PRO A 253 9.05 2.20 -13.67
C PRO A 253 9.12 2.49 -15.18
N GLU A 254 10.29 2.28 -15.77
CA GLU A 254 10.49 2.36 -17.21
C GLU A 254 10.07 1.05 -17.88
N GLY A 255 9.79 1.08 -19.19
CA GLY A 255 9.35 -0.12 -19.92
C GLY A 255 10.36 -1.27 -19.87
N SER A 256 11.65 -0.96 -19.71
CA SER A 256 12.74 -1.92 -19.53
C SER A 256 12.75 -2.56 -18.14
N ASP A 257 12.19 -1.91 -17.11
CA ASP A 257 12.16 -2.44 -15.73
C ASP A 257 11.30 -3.71 -15.63
N ILE A 258 10.31 -3.87 -16.52
CA ILE A 258 9.47 -5.07 -16.63
C ILE A 258 10.32 -6.31 -16.95
N TYR A 259 11.45 -6.14 -17.64
CA TYR A 259 12.37 -7.22 -17.98
C TYR A 259 13.49 -7.40 -16.95
N SER A 260 13.55 -6.57 -15.91
CA SER A 260 14.61 -6.61 -14.91
C SER A 260 14.45 -7.80 -13.96
N ARG A 261 14.98 -8.96 -14.38
CA ARG A 261 15.04 -10.18 -13.55
C ARG A 261 15.99 -10.04 -12.35
N SER A 262 16.80 -8.98 -12.32
CA SER A 262 17.80 -8.71 -11.28
C SER A 262 17.37 -7.65 -10.25
N PHE A 263 16.07 -7.34 -10.16
CA PHE A 263 15.52 -6.36 -9.22
C PHE A 263 16.02 -6.54 -7.78
N SER A 264 15.92 -7.75 -7.22
CA SER A 264 16.42 -8.05 -5.86
C SER A 264 17.93 -7.76 -5.71
N GLY A 265 18.72 -8.04 -6.75
CA GLY A 265 20.15 -7.73 -6.76
C GLY A 265 20.44 -6.23 -6.81
N LYS A 266 19.64 -5.44 -7.55
CA LYS A 266 19.72 -3.98 -7.53
C LYS A 266 19.37 -3.44 -6.14
N ILE A 267 18.26 -3.86 -5.57
CA ILE A 267 17.81 -3.43 -4.24
C ILE A 267 18.83 -3.78 -3.15
N ARG A 268 19.46 -4.97 -3.21
CA ARG A 268 20.52 -5.36 -2.28
C ARG A 268 21.70 -4.39 -2.30
N ARG A 269 22.15 -3.95 -3.49
CA ARG A 269 23.23 -2.96 -3.59
C ARG A 269 22.85 -1.64 -2.94
N ILE A 270 21.61 -1.18 -3.15
CA ILE A 270 21.07 0.05 -2.55
C ILE A 270 21.03 -0.08 -1.03
N HIS A 271 20.51 -1.18 -0.48
CA HIS A 271 20.46 -1.39 0.97
C HIS A 271 21.86 -1.47 1.58
N ARG A 272 22.80 -2.19 0.96
CA ARG A 272 24.19 -2.24 1.40
C ARG A 272 24.85 -0.87 1.42
N TYR A 273 24.62 -0.07 0.38
CA TYR A 273 25.14 1.28 0.31
C TYR A 273 24.57 2.16 1.43
N PHE A 274 23.26 2.08 1.69
CA PHE A 274 22.63 2.76 2.83
C PHE A 274 23.32 2.36 4.15
N THR A 275 23.43 1.06 4.42
CA THR A 275 23.98 0.54 5.67
C THR A 275 25.42 0.99 5.88
N ALA A 276 26.24 0.93 4.85
CA ALA A 276 27.63 1.38 4.92
C ALA A 276 27.74 2.90 5.15
N GLU A 277 26.90 3.70 4.50
CA GLU A 277 26.99 5.16 4.59
C GLU A 277 26.42 5.70 5.90
N ILE A 278 25.28 5.17 6.35
CA ILE A 278 24.69 5.55 7.65
C ILE A 278 25.62 5.17 8.80
N GLU A 279 26.34 4.05 8.70
CA GLU A 279 27.34 3.65 9.69
C GLU A 279 28.51 4.65 9.76
N LYS A 280 29.05 5.08 8.62
CA LYS A 280 30.10 6.10 8.59
C LYS A 280 29.66 7.40 9.26
N LEU A 281 28.48 7.91 8.90
CA LEU A 281 27.94 9.13 9.48
C LEU A 281 27.66 8.97 10.98
N ARG A 282 27.17 7.79 11.40
CA ARG A 282 26.99 7.46 12.81
C ARG A 282 28.31 7.54 13.57
N LEU A 283 29.37 6.91 13.06
CA LEU A 283 30.68 6.91 13.69
C LEU A 283 31.32 8.31 13.71
N ALA A 284 31.02 9.14 12.71
CA ALA A 284 31.47 10.53 12.67
C ALA A 284 30.64 11.48 13.55
N GLY A 285 29.47 11.05 14.04
CA GLY A 285 28.51 11.92 14.72
C GLY A 285 27.86 12.96 13.80
N ASP A 286 27.84 12.70 12.49
CA ASP A 286 27.42 13.63 11.43
C ASP A 286 26.15 13.15 10.72
N ILE A 287 25.18 12.66 11.50
CA ILE A 287 23.85 12.34 10.96
C ILE A 287 23.00 13.61 10.96
N ASP A 288 22.68 14.07 9.77
CA ASP A 288 21.76 15.19 9.58
C ASP A 288 20.32 14.72 9.84
N ASP A 289 19.73 15.18 10.94
CA ASP A 289 18.30 15.02 11.27
C ASP A 289 17.59 16.39 11.39
N TYR A 290 18.18 17.48 10.89
CA TYR A 290 17.65 18.84 11.06
C TYR A 290 16.28 19.04 10.41
N ASP A 291 16.02 18.43 9.25
CA ASP A 291 14.71 18.47 8.61
C ASP A 291 13.61 17.82 9.48
N VAL A 292 13.96 16.77 10.24
CA VAL A 292 13.04 16.13 11.19
C VAL A 292 12.82 17.02 12.42
N LEU A 293 13.88 17.67 12.92
CA LEU A 293 13.78 18.61 14.05
C LEU A 293 12.94 19.85 13.69
N GLU A 294 13.09 20.38 12.48
CA GLU A 294 12.27 21.50 11.96
C GLU A 294 10.79 21.07 11.81
N ALA A 295 10.55 19.86 11.31
CA ALA A 295 9.21 19.29 11.24
C ALA A 295 8.59 19.10 12.64
N ALA A 296 9.40 18.69 13.63
CA ALA A 296 8.97 18.55 15.03
C ALA A 296 8.59 19.90 15.64
N PHE A 297 9.42 20.94 15.46
CA PHE A 297 9.09 22.30 15.89
C PHE A 297 7.76 22.77 15.28
N SER A 298 7.62 22.62 13.95
CA SER A 298 6.41 23.00 13.22
C SER A 298 5.17 22.25 13.71
N TRP A 299 5.31 20.95 14.00
CA TRP A 299 4.24 20.12 14.55
C TRP A 299 3.80 20.60 15.93
N LEU A 300 4.73 20.87 16.84
CA LEU A 300 4.43 21.32 18.20
C LEU A 300 3.70 22.67 18.19
N ARG A 301 4.14 23.60 17.33
CA ARG A 301 3.52 24.91 17.17
C ARG A 301 2.13 24.81 16.57
N ALA A 302 1.97 24.06 15.47
CA ALA A 302 0.73 24.04 14.70
C ALA A 302 -0.35 23.10 15.27
N ARG A 303 0.04 21.95 15.83
CA ARG A 303 -0.89 20.89 16.27
C ARG A 303 -1.08 20.82 17.77
N LYS A 304 -0.02 21.11 18.54
CA LYS A 304 -0.07 21.07 20.01
C LYS A 304 -0.25 22.46 20.63
N GLY A 305 -0.02 23.53 19.85
CA GLY A 305 -0.28 24.92 20.27
C GLY A 305 0.74 25.45 21.29
N LEU A 306 1.90 24.83 21.40
CA LEU A 306 2.97 25.23 22.33
C LEU A 306 3.52 26.60 21.95
N SER A 307 4.04 27.35 22.93
CA SER A 307 4.85 28.55 22.68
C SER A 307 6.15 28.18 21.93
N ALA A 308 6.85 29.17 21.38
CA ALA A 308 8.13 28.94 20.68
C ALA A 308 9.16 28.32 21.64
N ASP A 309 9.32 28.93 22.81
CA ASP A 309 10.25 28.46 23.86
C ASP A 309 9.92 27.04 24.35
N GLU A 310 8.64 26.69 24.47
CA GLU A 310 8.22 25.33 24.84
C GLU A 310 8.53 24.33 23.74
N ALA A 311 8.25 24.68 22.48
CA ALA A 311 8.56 23.83 21.33
C ALA A 311 10.07 23.61 21.20
N ASP A 312 10.88 24.65 21.37
CA ASP A 312 12.35 24.57 21.34
C ASP A 312 12.89 23.63 22.43
N ARG A 313 12.36 23.71 23.65
CA ARG A 313 12.75 22.79 24.73
C ARG A 313 12.47 21.33 24.39
N VAL A 314 11.31 21.04 23.80
CA VAL A 314 10.94 19.66 23.40
C VAL A 314 11.82 19.19 22.24
N VAL A 315 12.07 20.05 21.24
CA VAL A 315 12.93 19.74 20.09
C VAL A 315 14.37 19.49 20.53
N GLU A 316 14.89 20.28 21.46
CA GLU A 316 16.24 20.09 22.01
C GLU A 316 16.34 18.79 22.80
N SER A 317 15.33 18.47 23.63
CA SER A 317 15.25 17.17 24.31
C SER A 317 15.18 16.01 23.31
N PHE A 318 14.46 16.18 22.20
CA PHE A 318 14.39 15.19 21.14
C PHE A 318 15.75 15.00 20.46
N ARG A 319 16.42 16.10 20.08
CA ARG A 319 17.77 16.10 19.50
C ARG A 319 18.76 15.35 20.37
N VAL A 320 18.82 15.66 21.67
CA VAL A 320 19.69 14.95 22.62
C VAL A 320 19.37 13.46 22.67
N SER A 321 18.08 13.09 22.64
CA SER A 321 17.68 11.68 22.65
C SER A 321 18.13 10.94 21.39
N LEU A 322 18.12 11.59 20.21
CA LEU A 322 18.64 11.03 18.97
C LEU A 322 20.16 10.82 19.02
N THR A 323 20.91 11.71 19.69
CA THR A 323 22.37 11.54 19.84
C THR A 323 22.77 10.31 20.66
N ALA A 324 21.86 9.76 21.49
CA ALA A 324 22.14 8.53 22.24
C ALA A 324 22.39 7.31 21.34
N TRP A 325 22.05 7.38 20.06
CA TRP A 325 22.38 6.37 19.05
C TRP A 325 23.88 6.35 18.66
N PHE A 326 24.63 7.41 18.92
CA PHE A 326 26.07 7.45 18.67
C PHE A 326 26.90 6.72 19.74
N SER A 327 26.30 6.36 20.88
CA SER A 327 26.92 5.54 21.92
C SER A 327 26.84 4.06 21.52
N ASP A 328 27.92 3.30 21.70
CA ASP A 328 28.17 1.92 21.22
C ASP A 328 26.91 1.03 21.14
N ASP A 329 26.17 1.14 20.03
CA ASP A 329 25.26 0.10 19.56
C ASP A 329 26.16 -0.91 18.82
N PRO A 330 26.40 -2.11 19.36
CA PRO A 330 27.26 -3.08 18.70
C PRO A 330 26.57 -3.51 17.41
N ILE A 331 27.14 -3.10 16.28
CA ILE A 331 26.96 -3.79 15.02
C ILE A 331 27.63 -5.15 15.24
N GLN A 332 26.85 -6.17 15.60
CA GLN A 332 27.35 -7.54 15.68
C GLN A 332 27.68 -8.01 14.26
N GLN A 333 28.90 -7.70 13.80
CA GLN A 333 29.53 -8.40 12.68
C GLN A 333 30.04 -9.74 13.19
N GLU A 334 29.19 -10.76 13.18
CA GLU A 334 29.72 -12.11 13.06
C GLU A 334 29.93 -12.38 11.57
N SER A 335 31.15 -12.07 11.12
CA SER A 335 31.70 -12.62 9.90
C SER A 335 32.43 -13.92 10.25
N GLU A 336 31.80 -15.06 9.97
CA GLU A 336 32.53 -16.30 9.75
C GLU A 336 32.19 -16.80 8.34
N VAL A 337 33.12 -16.51 7.43
CA VAL A 337 33.35 -17.30 6.23
C VAL A 337 34.33 -18.38 6.67
N GLU A 338 33.86 -19.63 6.73
CA GLU A 338 34.57 -20.89 6.39
C GLU A 338 33.80 -22.07 7.00
N GLY A 339 33.37 -23.01 6.17
CA GLY A 339 32.67 -24.21 6.64
C GLY A 339 31.96 -24.92 5.50
N GLU A 340 32.64 -25.94 5.00
CA GLU A 340 32.28 -26.78 3.86
C GLU A 340 30.90 -27.44 3.96
N ALA A 341 30.42 -27.84 2.78
CA ALA A 341 29.17 -28.52 2.54
C ALA A 341 28.89 -29.70 3.50
N ALA A 342 27.73 -29.68 4.13
CA ALA A 342 27.02 -30.88 4.53
C ALA A 342 25.72 -30.95 3.73
N VAL A 343 25.73 -31.81 2.71
CA VAL A 343 24.50 -32.24 2.02
C VAL A 343 23.76 -33.13 3.01
N GLU A 344 22.72 -32.59 3.66
CA GLU A 344 21.74 -33.42 4.34
C GLU A 344 20.87 -34.11 3.29
N GLU A 345 21.09 -35.41 3.17
CA GLU A 345 20.28 -36.37 2.44
C GLU A 345 18.86 -36.37 3.01
N GLN A 346 17.95 -35.68 2.32
CA GLN A 346 16.52 -35.76 2.65
C GLN A 346 16.00 -37.15 2.28
N ALA A 347 15.61 -37.90 3.31
CA ALA A 347 14.89 -39.15 3.17
C ALA A 347 13.62 -38.95 2.33
N GLU A 348 13.49 -39.76 1.29
CA GLU A 348 12.31 -39.88 0.43
C GLU A 348 11.05 -40.12 1.26
N ALA A 349 10.12 -39.16 1.23
CA ALA A 349 8.76 -39.36 1.68
C ALA A 349 8.04 -40.31 0.69
N PRO A 350 7.25 -41.29 1.18
CA PRO A 350 6.59 -42.25 0.30
C PRO A 350 5.59 -41.55 -0.61
N GLN A 351 5.76 -41.74 -1.92
CA GLN A 351 4.80 -41.32 -2.94
C GLN A 351 3.51 -42.11 -2.74
N ALA A 352 2.45 -41.43 -2.29
CA ALA A 352 1.10 -41.98 -2.32
C ALA A 352 0.59 -41.90 -3.77
N GLU A 353 0.29 -43.06 -4.37
CA GLU A 353 -0.42 -43.12 -5.64
C GLU A 353 -1.81 -42.46 -5.50
N PRO A 354 -2.21 -41.57 -6.42
CA PRO A 354 -3.52 -40.94 -6.36
C PRO A 354 -4.60 -41.97 -6.73
N THR A 355 -5.35 -42.42 -5.73
CA THR A 355 -6.60 -43.13 -5.92
C THR A 355 -7.61 -42.20 -6.60
N ALA A 356 -8.27 -42.71 -7.63
CA ALA A 356 -9.16 -41.98 -8.51
C ALA A 356 -10.35 -41.29 -7.82
N ALA A 357 -10.77 -40.20 -8.48
CA ALA A 357 -12.09 -39.57 -8.48
C ALA A 357 -12.43 -38.54 -7.39
N GLU A 358 -12.10 -37.26 -7.66
CA GLU A 358 -12.93 -36.06 -7.38
C GLU A 358 -12.21 -34.79 -7.87
N GLY A 359 -12.89 -33.91 -8.61
CA GLY A 359 -12.29 -32.66 -9.13
C GLY A 359 -13.26 -31.47 -9.10
N CYS A 360 -12.77 -30.25 -8.83
CA CYS A 360 -13.59 -29.01 -8.87
C CYS A 360 -13.58 -28.35 -10.27
N TRP A 361 -14.72 -27.77 -10.65
CA TRP A 361 -14.91 -26.92 -11.83
C TRP A 361 -15.68 -25.62 -11.50
N MET A 362 -15.66 -24.65 -12.42
CA MET A 362 -16.52 -23.45 -12.37
C MET A 362 -17.59 -23.48 -13.47
N ALA A 363 -18.87 -23.46 -13.06
CA ALA A 363 -20.02 -23.54 -13.96
C ALA A 363 -20.25 -22.24 -14.77
N ARG A 364 -20.92 -22.37 -15.93
CA ARG A 364 -21.06 -21.29 -16.93
C ARG A 364 -22.21 -20.28 -16.71
N LEU A 365 -22.99 -20.37 -15.63
CA LEU A 365 -24.11 -19.45 -15.38
C LEU A 365 -23.72 -18.35 -14.38
N ARG A 366 -24.19 -17.11 -14.66
CA ARG A 366 -23.80 -15.83 -14.01
C ARG A 366 -24.18 -15.68 -12.53
N HIS A 367 -23.70 -16.58 -11.69
CA HIS A 367 -23.54 -16.38 -10.26
C HIS A 367 -22.10 -16.74 -9.91
N PHE A 368 -21.22 -15.71 -9.86
CA PHE A 368 -19.93 -15.86 -9.20
C PHE A 368 -20.22 -16.21 -7.73
N ASN A 369 -19.86 -17.42 -7.27
CA ASN A 369 -19.51 -17.81 -5.88
C ASN A 369 -19.85 -19.27 -5.44
N GLU A 370 -20.08 -20.24 -6.33
CA GLU A 370 -20.17 -21.66 -5.93
C GLU A 370 -19.17 -22.55 -6.68
N CYS A 371 -18.20 -23.17 -5.96
CA CYS A 371 -17.44 -24.36 -6.42
C CYS A 371 -18.15 -25.59 -5.85
N LYS A 372 -18.44 -26.58 -6.70
CA LYS A 372 -18.99 -27.87 -6.30
C LYS A 372 -17.99 -28.96 -6.64
N MET A 373 -17.83 -29.89 -5.71
CA MET A 373 -17.03 -31.11 -5.87
C MET A 373 -17.88 -32.15 -6.58
N VAL A 374 -17.31 -32.82 -7.58
CA VAL A 374 -18.04 -33.72 -8.47
C VAL A 374 -17.09 -34.83 -8.89
N SER A 375 -17.63 -36.04 -8.93
CA SER A 375 -16.88 -37.27 -9.15
C SER A 375 -16.58 -37.53 -10.64
N GLU A 376 -17.32 -36.91 -11.56
CA GLU A 376 -17.23 -37.13 -13.01
C GLU A 376 -17.19 -35.80 -13.76
N MET A 377 -16.35 -35.67 -14.81
CA MET A 377 -16.13 -34.45 -15.58
C MET A 377 -17.42 -33.94 -16.26
N PRO A 378 -17.70 -32.62 -16.26
CA PRO A 378 -18.92 -32.07 -16.86
C PRO A 378 -18.75 -31.90 -18.37
N GLU A 379 -19.87 -31.79 -19.09
CA GLU A 379 -19.81 -31.64 -20.54
C GLU A 379 -19.19 -30.28 -20.97
N PRO A 380 -18.53 -30.20 -22.15
CA PRO A 380 -17.85 -29.00 -22.67
C PRO A 380 -18.70 -27.72 -22.84
N GLY A 381 -19.99 -27.75 -22.52
CA GLY A 381 -20.88 -26.59 -22.47
C GLY A 381 -21.05 -25.96 -21.09
N GLU A 382 -20.70 -26.69 -20.02
CA GLU A 382 -21.09 -26.36 -18.64
C GLU A 382 -20.02 -25.64 -17.82
N TYR A 383 -18.79 -25.51 -18.33
CA TYR A 383 -17.68 -24.87 -17.62
C TYR A 383 -16.97 -23.79 -18.45
N SER A 384 -16.40 -22.79 -17.76
CA SER A 384 -15.61 -21.70 -18.37
C SER A 384 -14.09 -21.93 -18.26
N TYR A 385 -13.66 -22.68 -17.24
CA TYR A 385 -12.25 -22.88 -16.91
C TYR A 385 -12.09 -24.24 -16.22
N ARG A 386 -11.06 -25.01 -16.59
CA ARG A 386 -10.72 -26.29 -15.95
C ARG A 386 -9.49 -26.15 -15.06
N CYS A 387 -9.53 -26.77 -13.88
CA CYS A 387 -8.35 -26.90 -13.04
C CYS A 387 -7.37 -27.91 -13.67
N LYS A 388 -6.19 -27.43 -14.09
CA LYS A 388 -5.16 -28.27 -14.73
C LYS A 388 -4.54 -29.31 -13.80
N LEU A 389 -4.75 -29.17 -12.49
CA LEU A 389 -4.27 -30.12 -11.47
C LEU A 389 -5.20 -31.32 -11.32
N CYS A 390 -6.52 -31.11 -11.41
CA CYS A 390 -7.51 -32.19 -11.30
C CYS A 390 -7.81 -32.87 -12.65
N TRP A 391 -7.59 -32.15 -13.77
CA TRP A 391 -7.85 -32.63 -15.13
C TRP A 391 -6.69 -32.25 -16.07
N PRO A 392 -5.54 -32.94 -15.97
CA PRO A 392 -4.38 -32.69 -16.82
C PRO A 392 -4.68 -32.95 -18.30
N ASN A 393 -4.04 -32.20 -19.20
CA ASN A 393 -4.18 -32.43 -20.64
C ASN A 393 -3.61 -33.81 -20.98
N SER A 394 -4.45 -34.74 -21.40
CA SER A 394 -3.98 -35.92 -22.12
C SER A 394 -3.48 -35.48 -23.49
N GLU A 395 -2.16 -35.48 -23.68
CA GLU A 395 -1.48 -36.16 -24.79
C GLU A 395 -0.02 -35.69 -24.84
N GLY A 396 0.88 -36.60 -24.48
CA GLY A 396 2.29 -36.53 -24.82
C GLY A 396 2.53 -37.31 -26.11
N VAL A 397 3.04 -36.62 -27.14
CA VAL A 397 3.84 -37.24 -28.21
C VAL A 397 5.08 -36.38 -28.41
N ILE A 398 6.23 -37.04 -28.41
CA ILE A 398 7.58 -36.52 -28.56
C ILE A 398 7.89 -36.27 -30.04
N GLY A 399 8.59 -35.17 -30.37
CA GLY A 399 9.23 -34.91 -31.68
C GLY A 399 8.97 -33.49 -32.21
N SER A 400 9.91 -32.57 -32.04
CA SER A 400 10.88 -32.08 -33.06
C SER A 400 10.37 -30.88 -33.87
N SER A 401 11.16 -29.79 -33.79
CA SER A 401 11.41 -28.78 -34.84
C SER A 401 10.38 -28.61 -35.96
N ASP A 402 9.80 -27.41 -36.08
CA ASP A 402 10.27 -26.48 -37.10
C ASP A 402 9.66 -25.09 -36.97
N ASP A 403 10.51 -24.14 -37.34
CA ASP A 403 10.26 -22.75 -37.72
C ASP A 403 8.98 -22.55 -38.54
N SER A 404 8.32 -21.41 -38.34
CA SER A 404 8.13 -20.43 -39.43
C SER A 404 7.48 -19.16 -38.87
N SER A 405 8.33 -18.17 -38.70
CA SER A 405 8.03 -16.76 -38.87
C SER A 405 7.32 -16.48 -40.20
N GLU A 406 6.23 -15.72 -40.17
CA GLU A 406 5.87 -14.85 -41.29
C GLU A 406 5.63 -13.42 -40.77
N GLU A 407 6.58 -12.57 -41.15
CA GLU A 407 6.45 -11.12 -41.21
C GLU A 407 5.45 -10.75 -42.31
N SER A 408 4.62 -9.73 -42.09
CA SER A 408 4.04 -8.95 -43.19
C SER A 408 4.11 -7.46 -42.84
N SER A 409 4.92 -6.77 -43.62
CA SER A 409 5.17 -5.33 -43.67
C SER A 409 4.04 -4.54 -44.34
N ASP A 410 3.92 -3.27 -43.92
CA ASP A 410 3.49 -2.06 -44.64
C ASP A 410 2.12 -2.02 -45.36
N SER A 411 1.27 -1.06 -44.97
CA SER A 411 1.08 0.22 -45.69
C SER A 411 -0.24 0.94 -45.34
N ASP A 412 -0.18 2.26 -45.43
CA ASP A 412 -1.23 3.26 -45.15
C ASP A 412 -2.54 3.09 -45.94
N GLY A 413 -3.66 3.51 -45.35
CA GLY A 413 -4.94 3.68 -46.05
C GLY A 413 -6.02 4.35 -45.20
N GLU A 414 -6.36 5.59 -45.54
CA GLU A 414 -7.40 6.41 -44.91
C GLU A 414 -8.84 5.92 -45.18
N ARG A 415 -9.73 6.25 -44.22
CA ARG A 415 -11.14 6.71 -44.37
C ARG A 415 -12.28 5.67 -44.54
N SER A 416 -13.19 5.60 -43.56
CA SER A 416 -14.60 6.08 -43.63
C SER A 416 -15.52 5.51 -42.52
N GLU A 417 -16.44 6.36 -42.06
CA GLU A 417 -17.60 6.12 -41.16
C GLU A 417 -18.64 5.19 -41.88
N ALA A 418 -19.57 4.42 -41.29
CA ALA A 418 -20.42 4.52 -40.10
C ALA A 418 -21.09 3.11 -39.82
N PRO A 419 -22.28 3.00 -39.19
CA PRO A 419 -22.51 2.54 -37.82
C PRO A 419 -23.16 1.15 -37.70
N ASP A 420 -23.00 0.47 -36.56
CA ASP A 420 -23.77 -0.75 -36.25
C ASP A 420 -24.64 -0.62 -35.00
N ASP A 421 -25.93 -0.78 -35.29
CA ASP A 421 -27.12 -0.85 -34.47
C ASP A 421 -27.13 -2.12 -33.60
N LYS A 422 -27.31 -1.98 -32.28
CA LYS A 422 -27.71 -3.10 -31.41
C LYS A 422 -28.80 -2.66 -30.43
N GLY A 423 -29.97 -3.23 -30.68
CA GLY A 423 -31.24 -2.99 -30.03
C GLY A 423 -31.24 -3.10 -28.51
N THR A 424 -32.06 -2.21 -27.95
CA THR A 424 -32.47 -2.10 -26.56
C THR A 424 -33.48 -3.19 -26.19
N SER A 425 -33.29 -3.78 -25.01
CA SER A 425 -34.36 -4.45 -24.25
C SER A 425 -34.39 -3.81 -22.85
N PRO A 426 -35.56 -3.53 -22.26
CA PRO A 426 -35.65 -2.68 -21.07
C PRO A 426 -35.42 -3.51 -19.79
N PRO A 427 -34.73 -2.98 -18.77
CA PRO A 427 -34.78 -3.58 -17.45
C PRO A 427 -36.01 -3.09 -16.68
N ARG A 428 -36.55 -4.05 -15.93
CA ARG A 428 -37.74 -4.01 -15.10
C ARG A 428 -37.60 -3.03 -13.93
N SER A 429 -38.76 -2.51 -13.52
CA SER A 429 -39.00 -1.65 -12.36
C SER A 429 -38.32 -2.14 -11.08
N TRP A 430 -37.61 -1.22 -10.40
CA TRP A 430 -37.20 -1.39 -9.01
C TRP A 430 -38.05 -0.46 -8.14
N ASP A 431 -38.78 -1.09 -7.22
CA ASP A 431 -39.56 -0.43 -6.19
C ASP A 431 -38.68 0.33 -5.18
N ARG A 432 -39.29 1.38 -4.63
CA ARG A 432 -38.79 2.39 -3.69
C ARG A 432 -37.71 1.94 -2.72
N VAL A 433 -36.54 2.57 -2.78
CA VAL A 433 -35.64 2.73 -1.64
C VAL A 433 -36.07 3.97 -0.86
N THR A 434 -36.58 3.80 0.36
CA THR A 434 -36.85 4.89 1.30
C THR A 434 -35.53 5.47 1.80
N MET A 435 -35.25 6.72 1.43
CA MET A 435 -34.07 7.48 1.84
C MET A 435 -34.13 7.88 3.32
N GLY A 436 -33.01 7.70 4.01
CA GLY A 436 -32.79 8.23 5.35
C GLY A 436 -32.70 9.76 5.34
N SER A 437 -33.31 10.37 6.34
CA SER A 437 -33.42 11.81 6.57
C SER A 437 -32.10 12.42 7.06
N ASP A 438 -31.16 12.66 6.14
CA ASP A 438 -29.97 13.49 6.40
C ASP A 438 -30.34 14.99 6.20
N PRO A 439 -30.27 15.83 7.25
CA PRO A 439 -30.61 17.24 7.18
C PRO A 439 -29.75 18.05 6.20
N LEU A 440 -28.49 17.64 5.98
CA LEU A 440 -27.55 18.30 5.08
C LEU A 440 -27.91 18.04 3.61
N PHE A 441 -28.41 16.84 3.33
CA PHE A 441 -28.87 16.45 2.00
C PHE A 441 -30.17 17.17 1.62
N LEU A 442 -31.14 17.24 2.54
CA LEU A 442 -32.40 17.95 2.34
C LEU A 442 -32.20 19.46 2.14
N ALA A 443 -31.30 20.08 2.91
CA ALA A 443 -30.98 21.51 2.78
C ALA A 443 -30.32 21.87 1.43
N VAL A 444 -29.59 20.93 0.83
CA VAL A 444 -29.00 21.10 -0.52
C VAL A 444 -30.07 20.91 -1.59
N LEU A 445 -30.95 19.92 -1.43
CA LEU A 445 -32.03 19.63 -2.38
C LEU A 445 -33.05 20.78 -2.46
N GLU A 446 -33.49 21.33 -1.32
CA GLU A 446 -34.40 22.48 -1.25
C GLU A 446 -33.79 23.73 -1.93
N ARG A 447 -32.47 23.90 -1.81
CA ARG A 447 -31.77 25.03 -2.42
C ARG A 447 -31.62 24.87 -3.94
N CYS A 448 -31.46 23.63 -4.43
CA CYS A 448 -31.44 23.33 -5.86
C CYS A 448 -32.82 23.55 -6.52
N LEU A 449 -33.92 23.24 -5.81
CA LEU A 449 -35.28 23.57 -6.24
C LEU A 449 -35.53 25.08 -6.25
N ALA A 450 -35.07 25.81 -5.22
CA ALA A 450 -35.23 27.27 -5.14
C ALA A 450 -34.43 28.05 -6.21
N LEU A 451 -33.34 27.46 -6.74
CA LEU A 451 -32.53 28.04 -7.81
C LEU A 451 -32.96 27.59 -9.21
N GLY A 452 -34.06 26.84 -9.34
CA GLY A 452 -34.56 26.34 -10.63
C GLY A 452 -33.64 25.34 -11.32
N VAL A 453 -32.73 24.70 -10.57
CA VAL A 453 -31.78 23.70 -11.10
C VAL A 453 -32.44 22.32 -11.25
N LEU A 454 -33.55 22.09 -10.55
CA LEU A 454 -34.41 20.92 -10.65
C LEU A 454 -35.86 21.39 -10.81
N GLU A 455 -36.61 20.87 -11.78
CA GLU A 455 -38.05 21.14 -11.89
C GLU A 455 -38.86 20.21 -10.97
N PRO A 456 -39.96 20.68 -10.34
CA PRO A 456 -40.83 19.81 -9.56
C PRO A 456 -41.59 18.89 -10.53
N GLY A 457 -41.46 17.57 -10.34
CA GLY A 457 -42.16 16.57 -11.14
C GLY A 457 -43.68 16.80 -11.12
N SER A 458 -44.27 17.00 -12.29
CA SER A 458 -45.71 17.10 -12.48
C SER A 458 -46.37 15.74 -12.26
N ASP A 459 -47.04 15.57 -11.14
CA ASP A 459 -48.01 14.52 -10.93
C ASP A 459 -49.29 14.85 -11.73
N ARG A 460 -49.54 14.15 -12.84
CA ARG A 460 -50.89 14.00 -13.41
C ARG A 460 -51.13 12.56 -13.83
N LYS A 461 -51.76 11.82 -12.91
CA LYS A 461 -52.67 10.73 -13.25
C LYS A 461 -53.76 11.27 -14.18
N GLN A 462 -53.87 10.73 -15.38
CA GLN A 462 -55.17 10.55 -16.03
C GLN A 462 -55.29 9.10 -16.47
N VAL A 463 -56.18 8.42 -15.75
CA VAL A 463 -56.77 7.15 -16.13
C VAL A 463 -57.78 7.43 -17.26
N LEU A 464 -57.79 6.51 -18.23
CA LEU A 464 -58.67 6.29 -19.38
C LEU A 464 -60.17 6.60 -19.16
N PRO A 465 -60.96 6.75 -20.25
CA PRO A 465 -61.38 5.58 -21.05
C PRO A 465 -60.58 5.29 -22.31
#